data_AF-A0A482VFS0-F1
#
_entry.id   AF-A0A482VFS0-F1
#
_cell.length_a   1.000
_cell.length_b   1.000
_cell.length_c   1.000
_cell.angle_alpha   90.00
_cell.angle_beta   90.00
_cell.angle_gamma   90.00
#
_symmetry.space_group_name_H-M   'P 1'
#
loop_
_entity.id
_entity.type
_entity.pdbx_description
1 polymer ?
#
loop_
_entity_poly.entity_id
_entity_poly.type
_entity_poly.pdbx_seq_one_letter_code
_entity_poly.pdbx_strand_id
1 'polypeptide(L)'
;MKIARILCVDVFKLNIVKLLSVTFFVHSAMTVIQIYFFYKNFNFFFFIKYASASFSIFYLMISIDLITRSTREDFIFKLFKTLNSRKIEISDGEAYERSQGKQISFHLSSFSYPFFLSDAGDREIFYVLIFFEDYYYKRQNVFQFVYKVTFILEVYVMTAPIYQVVYIAIHFKSQILLIKNYYNDISIGYDVAENSELFYDDYQKTIKKKLVFIHRYHVNLIT
;
A
#
# COMPACT_ATOMS: atom_id res chain seq x y z
N MET A 1 12.31 6.48 -7.64
CA MET A 1 11.54 5.24 -7.30
C MET A 1 12.11 4.45 -6.11
N LYS A 2 13.37 4.64 -5.70
CA LYS A 2 13.98 3.83 -4.63
C LYS A 2 13.33 4.10 -3.27
N ILE A 3 13.02 5.36 -2.98
CA ILE A 3 12.38 5.74 -1.71
C ILE A 3 10.96 5.17 -1.59
N ALA A 4 10.15 5.25 -2.67
CA ALA A 4 8.81 4.66 -2.68
C ALA A 4 8.86 3.15 -2.42
N ARG A 5 9.81 2.43 -3.04
CA ARG A 5 10.03 1.00 -2.77
C ARG A 5 10.42 0.74 -1.31
N ILE A 6 11.34 1.55 -0.75
CA ILE A 6 11.76 1.40 0.65
C ILE A 6 10.56 1.58 1.57
N LEU A 7 9.82 2.68 1.40
CA LEU A 7 8.69 3.05 2.26
C LEU A 7 7.48 2.14 2.11
N CYS A 8 7.26 1.53 0.93
CA CYS A 8 6.07 0.71 0.68
C CYS A 8 6.31 -0.80 0.81
N VAL A 9 7.56 -1.25 0.66
CA VAL A 9 7.91 -2.68 0.54
C VAL A 9 8.99 -3.07 1.53
N ASP A 10 10.11 -2.33 1.59
CA ASP A 10 11.26 -2.81 2.38
C ASP A 10 11.09 -2.55 3.89
N VAL A 11 10.37 -1.51 4.31
CA VAL A 11 10.04 -1.28 5.74
C VAL A 11 9.26 -2.47 6.32
N PHE A 12 8.33 -3.05 5.56
CA PHE A 12 7.52 -4.17 6.02
C PHE A 12 8.29 -5.50 6.07
N LYS A 13 9.50 -5.59 5.51
CA LYS A 13 10.35 -6.78 5.67
C LYS A 13 11.03 -6.86 7.03
N LEU A 14 11.06 -5.77 7.79
CA LEU A 14 11.62 -5.73 9.14
C LEU A 14 10.69 -6.44 10.15
N ASN A 15 11.16 -6.63 11.38
CA ASN A 15 10.39 -7.19 12.52
C ASN A 15 9.08 -6.42 12.83
N ILE A 16 8.74 -5.38 12.07
CA ILE A 16 7.48 -4.62 12.11
C ILE A 16 6.27 -5.53 11.87
N VAL A 17 6.34 -6.57 11.02
CA VAL A 17 5.19 -7.48 10.80
C VAL A 17 4.72 -8.16 12.08
N LYS A 18 5.64 -8.49 13.00
CA LYS A 18 5.30 -9.06 14.30
C LYS A 18 4.50 -8.06 15.14
N LEU A 19 4.92 -6.79 15.13
CA LEU A 19 4.22 -5.72 15.82
C LEU A 19 2.83 -5.47 15.22
N LEU A 20 2.72 -5.47 13.89
CA LEU A 20 1.43 -5.37 13.18
C LEU A 20 0.50 -6.53 13.52
N SER A 21 1.04 -7.74 13.67
CA SER A 21 0.25 -8.91 14.08
C SER A 21 -0.34 -8.70 15.48
N VAL A 22 0.44 -8.17 16.43
CA VAL A 22 -0.06 -7.83 17.77
C VAL A 22 -1.18 -6.79 17.68
N THR A 23 -0.97 -5.71 16.92
CA THR A 23 -2.00 -4.67 16.68
C THR A 23 -3.27 -5.29 16.11
N PHE A 24 -3.16 -6.16 15.09
CA PHE A 24 -4.28 -6.86 14.49
C PHE A 24 -5.08 -7.68 15.51
N PHE A 25 -4.41 -8.44 16.38
CA PHE A 25 -5.06 -9.22 17.42
C PHE A 25 -5.77 -8.34 18.45
N VAL A 26 -5.15 -7.25 18.89
CA VAL A 26 -5.75 -6.29 19.84
C VAL A 26 -7.03 -5.70 19.26
N HIS A 27 -6.97 -5.17 18.04
CA HIS A 27 -8.15 -4.58 17.40
C HIS A 27 -9.23 -5.63 17.10
N SER A 28 -8.86 -6.83 16.66
CA SER A 28 -9.81 -7.93 16.44
C SER A 28 -10.56 -8.30 17.72
N ALA A 29 -9.84 -8.46 18.83
CA ALA A 29 -10.45 -8.77 20.13
C ALA A 29 -11.43 -7.66 20.56
N MET A 30 -11.03 -6.40 20.40
CA MET A 30 -11.88 -5.26 20.72
C MET A 30 -13.11 -5.16 19.82
N THR A 31 -12.98 -5.42 18.52
CA THR A 31 -14.10 -5.46 17.57
C THR A 31 -15.08 -6.57 17.93
N VAL A 32 -14.61 -7.76 18.29
CA VAL A 32 -15.48 -8.87 18.73
C VAL A 32 -16.25 -8.50 20.00
N ILE A 33 -15.58 -7.90 20.99
CA ILE A 33 -16.21 -7.40 22.21
C ILE A 33 -17.30 -6.37 21.86
N GLN A 34 -16.98 -5.40 21.01
CA GLN A 34 -17.90 -4.35 20.61
C GLN A 34 -19.12 -4.91 19.86
N ILE A 35 -18.93 -5.84 18.93
CA ILE A 35 -20.03 -6.53 18.22
C ILE A 35 -20.92 -7.29 19.22
N TYR A 36 -20.32 -7.99 20.18
CA TYR A 36 -21.07 -8.68 21.22
C TYR A 36 -21.94 -7.72 22.04
N PHE A 37 -21.41 -6.56 22.44
CA PHE A 37 -22.19 -5.56 23.18
C PHE A 37 -23.29 -4.91 22.32
N PHE A 38 -23.03 -4.65 21.05
CA PHE A 38 -24.06 -4.16 20.12
C PHE A 38 -25.15 -5.19 19.89
N TYR A 39 -24.82 -6.47 19.84
CA TYR A 39 -25.81 -7.52 19.73
C TYR A 39 -26.65 -7.64 21.01
N LYS A 40 -26.00 -7.68 22.18
CA LYS A 40 -26.67 -7.91 23.47
C LYS A 40 -27.54 -6.73 23.92
N ASN A 41 -27.08 -5.50 23.74
CA ASN A 41 -27.75 -4.29 24.22
C ASN A 41 -28.39 -3.50 23.06
N PHE A 42 -28.80 -4.20 21.98
CA PHE A 42 -29.12 -3.65 20.66
C PHE A 42 -29.76 -2.26 20.69
N ASN A 43 -28.90 -1.27 20.53
CA ASN A 43 -29.27 0.13 20.54
C ASN A 43 -28.67 0.76 19.28
N PHE A 44 -29.54 1.01 18.31
CA PHE A 44 -29.20 1.57 17.02
C PHE A 44 -28.47 2.92 17.13
N PHE A 45 -28.80 3.73 18.16
CA PHE A 45 -28.11 4.99 18.41
C PHE A 45 -26.63 4.77 18.73
N PHE A 46 -26.30 3.78 19.58
CA PHE A 46 -24.91 3.44 19.86
C PHE A 46 -24.19 2.89 18.62
N PHE A 47 -24.88 2.08 17.81
CA PHE A 47 -24.32 1.61 16.55
C PHE A 47 -23.94 2.79 15.64
N ILE A 48 -24.84 3.74 15.38
CA ILE A 48 -24.55 4.93 14.56
C ILE A 48 -23.42 5.74 15.16
N LYS A 49 -23.46 6.01 16.47
CA LYS A 49 -22.47 6.84 17.17
C LYS A 49 -21.04 6.29 16.99
N TYR A 50 -20.87 4.98 17.08
CA TYR A 50 -19.56 4.33 17.03
C TYR A 50 -19.23 3.69 15.67
N ALA A 51 -20.13 3.77 14.68
CA ALA A 51 -19.97 3.14 13.37
C ALA A 51 -18.69 3.61 12.67
N SER A 52 -18.43 4.92 12.65
CA SER A 52 -17.25 5.50 11.98
C SER A 52 -15.95 4.90 12.51
N ALA A 53 -15.76 4.87 13.83
CA ALA A 53 -14.56 4.28 14.44
C ALA A 53 -14.45 2.78 14.15
N SER A 54 -15.59 2.07 14.17
CA SER A 54 -15.64 0.64 13.87
C SER A 54 -15.21 0.33 12.43
N PHE A 55 -15.66 1.13 11.46
CA PHE A 55 -15.26 0.99 10.06
C PHE A 55 -13.79 1.36 9.85
N SER A 56 -13.26 2.38 10.54
CA SER A 56 -11.82 2.71 10.51
C SER A 56 -10.97 1.56 11.02
N ILE A 57 -11.34 0.96 12.17
CA ILE A 57 -10.64 -0.20 12.72
C ILE A 57 -10.73 -1.40 11.77
N PHE A 58 -11.88 -1.61 11.13
CA PHE A 58 -12.03 -2.66 10.12
C PHE A 58 -11.11 -2.45 8.91
N TYR A 59 -11.02 -1.22 8.40
CA TYR A 59 -10.09 -0.87 7.33
C TYR A 59 -8.63 -1.04 7.75
N LEU A 60 -8.27 -0.69 8.98
CA LEU A 60 -6.95 -0.94 9.55
C LEU A 60 -6.64 -2.44 9.56
N MET A 61 -7.56 -3.29 10.02
CA MET A 61 -7.38 -4.74 10.03
C MET A 61 -7.16 -5.30 8.62
N ILE A 62 -7.95 -4.87 7.64
CA ILE A 62 -7.74 -5.23 6.22
C ILE A 62 -6.36 -4.78 5.74
N SER A 63 -5.96 -3.55 6.07
CA SER A 63 -4.66 -3.00 5.68
C SER A 63 -3.50 -3.84 6.24
N ILE A 64 -3.57 -4.24 7.51
CA ILE A 64 -2.57 -5.12 8.13
C ILE A 64 -2.53 -6.49 7.44
N ASP A 65 -3.69 -7.09 7.16
CA ASP A 65 -3.77 -8.39 6.48
C ASP A 65 -3.16 -8.32 5.06
N LEU A 66 -3.50 -7.30 4.28
CA LEU A 66 -2.93 -7.06 2.95
C LEU A 66 -1.40 -6.86 3.00
N ILE A 67 -0.90 -6.05 3.93
CA ILE A 67 0.53 -5.84 4.13
C ILE A 67 1.20 -7.16 4.53
N THR A 68 0.61 -7.92 5.45
CA THR A 68 1.20 -9.18 5.95
C THR A 68 1.26 -10.23 4.85
N ARG A 69 0.18 -10.41 4.08
CA ARG A 69 0.14 -11.35 2.93
C ARG A 69 1.11 -10.94 1.83
N SER A 70 1.10 -9.66 1.45
CA SER A 70 2.00 -9.15 0.40
C SER A 70 3.48 -9.31 0.76
N THR A 71 3.82 -9.22 2.05
CA THR A 71 5.19 -9.44 2.54
C THR A 71 5.54 -10.93 2.61
N ARG A 72 4.59 -11.81 2.98
CA ARG A 72 4.82 -13.24 3.18
C ARG A 72 4.89 -14.04 1.89
N GLU A 73 4.04 -13.73 0.91
CA GLU A 73 3.95 -14.53 -0.32
C GLU A 73 5.09 -14.26 -1.29
N ASP A 74 6.01 -13.34 -0.93
CA ASP A 74 6.90 -12.68 -1.88
C ASP A 74 6.13 -12.21 -3.13
N PHE A 75 4.79 -12.08 -3.12
CA PHE A 75 4.02 -11.93 -4.35
C PHE A 75 4.36 -10.60 -4.99
N ILE A 76 4.39 -9.54 -4.19
CA ILE A 76 4.85 -8.21 -4.62
C ILE A 76 6.32 -8.27 -5.06
N PHE A 77 7.17 -9.04 -4.36
CA PHE A 77 8.58 -9.15 -4.71
C PHE A 77 8.83 -10.00 -5.97
N LYS A 78 8.06 -11.06 -6.21
CA LYS A 78 8.05 -11.88 -7.41
C LYS A 78 7.50 -11.05 -8.54
N LEU A 79 6.36 -10.39 -8.38
CA LEU A 79 5.85 -9.42 -9.33
C LEU A 79 6.94 -8.41 -9.68
N PHE A 80 7.62 -7.81 -8.70
CA PHE A 80 8.69 -6.82 -8.95
C PHE A 80 10.04 -7.41 -9.44
N LYS A 81 10.36 -8.66 -9.10
CA LYS A 81 11.58 -9.37 -9.53
C LYS A 81 11.40 -10.01 -10.89
N THR A 82 10.19 -10.40 -11.26
CA THR A 82 9.80 -10.76 -12.60
C THR A 82 9.80 -9.47 -13.44
N LEU A 83 9.29 -8.35 -12.88
CA LEU A 83 9.43 -6.96 -13.37
C LEU A 83 10.85 -6.37 -13.35
N ASN A 84 11.91 -7.18 -13.44
CA ASN A 84 13.32 -6.75 -13.54
C ASN A 84 13.64 -6.10 -14.90
N SER A 85 12.79 -5.18 -15.36
CA SER A 85 13.20 -4.16 -16.31
C SER A 85 14.29 -3.33 -15.63
N ARG A 86 15.46 -3.25 -16.29
CA ARG A 86 16.59 -2.35 -15.99
C ARG A 86 16.16 -1.11 -15.22
N LYS A 87 17.00 -0.66 -14.26
CA LYS A 87 16.89 0.68 -13.62
C LYS A 87 16.44 1.70 -14.66
N ILE A 88 15.15 2.01 -14.68
CA ILE A 88 14.66 3.14 -15.43
C ILE A 88 15.10 4.29 -14.54
N GLU A 89 16.25 4.88 -14.86
CA GLU A 89 16.62 6.19 -14.38
C GLU A 89 15.63 7.16 -15.02
N ILE A 90 14.40 7.15 -14.50
CA ILE A 90 13.51 8.28 -14.70
C ILE A 90 14.25 9.42 -14.01
N SER A 91 14.78 10.33 -14.81
CA SER A 91 15.37 11.61 -14.41
C SER A 91 14.30 12.54 -13.79
N ASP A 92 13.39 12.00 -12.99
CA ASP A 92 12.62 12.78 -12.06
C ASP A 92 13.59 13.11 -10.92
N GLY A 93 14.30 14.23 -11.09
CA GLY A 93 15.50 14.60 -10.36
C GLY A 93 15.33 14.59 -8.83
N GLU A 94 16.45 14.74 -8.12
CA GLU A 94 16.55 14.73 -6.65
C GLU A 94 15.47 15.56 -5.92
N ALA A 95 14.90 16.56 -6.58
CA ALA A 95 13.78 17.35 -6.11
C ALA A 95 12.48 16.55 -5.87
N TYR A 96 12.12 15.59 -6.73
CA TYR A 96 10.92 14.77 -6.59
C TYR A 96 11.05 13.75 -5.45
N GLU A 97 12.24 13.13 -5.34
CA GLU A 97 12.52 12.19 -4.24
C GLU A 97 12.61 12.90 -2.87
N ARG A 98 13.14 14.13 -2.80
CA ARG A 98 13.13 14.94 -1.57
C ARG A 98 11.74 15.46 -1.19
N SER A 99 10.86 15.76 -2.15
CA SER A 99 9.51 16.27 -1.83
C SER A 99 8.61 15.16 -1.27
N GLN A 100 8.66 13.95 -1.85
CA GLN A 100 7.91 12.77 -1.40
C GLN A 100 8.31 12.36 0.03
N GLY A 101 9.61 12.29 0.34
CA GLY A 101 10.08 11.93 1.67
C GLY A 101 9.67 12.95 2.75
N LYS A 102 9.70 14.24 2.43
CA LYS A 102 9.24 15.30 3.35
C LYS A 102 7.72 15.29 3.55
N GLN A 103 6.94 15.05 2.49
CA GLN A 103 5.48 14.97 2.57
C GLN A 103 5.02 13.77 3.40
N ILE A 104 5.64 12.60 3.24
CA ILE A 104 5.29 11.40 4.00
C ILE A 104 5.61 11.58 5.49
N SER A 105 6.79 12.12 5.83
CA SER A 105 7.15 12.43 7.22
C SER A 105 6.25 13.51 7.83
N PHE A 106 5.80 14.49 7.04
CA PHE A 106 4.86 15.53 7.47
C PHE A 106 3.44 14.97 7.71
N HIS A 107 2.96 14.06 6.86
CA HIS A 107 1.67 13.39 7.06
C HIS A 107 1.69 12.47 8.29
N LEU A 108 2.78 11.71 8.49
CA LEU A 108 2.95 10.85 9.66
C LEU A 108 2.99 11.65 10.97
N SER A 109 3.66 12.79 11.00
CA SER A 109 3.76 13.63 12.21
C SER A 109 2.50 14.46 12.47
N SER A 110 1.80 14.90 11.43
CA SER A 110 0.61 15.77 11.56
C SER A 110 -0.67 15.00 11.91
N PHE A 111 -0.81 13.75 11.43
CA PHE A 111 -2.00 12.93 11.71
C PHE A 111 -1.89 12.12 13.01
N SER A 112 -0.70 11.81 13.51
CA SER A 112 -0.52 11.04 14.76
C SER A 112 -0.67 11.88 16.02
N TYR A 113 -0.38 13.18 15.94
CA TYR A 113 -0.38 14.11 17.07
C TYR A 113 -1.76 14.30 17.76
N PRO A 114 -2.89 14.40 17.03
CA PRO A 114 -4.21 14.55 17.66
C PRO A 114 -4.69 13.30 18.42
N PHE A 115 -4.34 12.10 17.94
CA PHE A 115 -4.78 10.83 18.54
C PHE A 115 -4.08 10.51 19.87
N PHE A 116 -2.91 11.11 20.13
CA PHE A 116 -2.18 10.88 21.37
C PHE A 116 -2.59 11.82 22.51
N LEU A 117 -3.16 13.00 22.20
CA LEU A 117 -3.43 14.07 23.17
C LEU A 117 -4.89 14.21 23.60
N SER A 118 -5.84 13.59 22.91
CA SER A 118 -7.24 13.69 23.30
C SER A 118 -7.56 12.71 24.44
N ASP A 119 -8.19 13.19 25.51
CA ASP A 119 -8.51 12.38 26.71
C ASP A 119 -9.99 12.46 27.09
N ALA A 120 -10.65 13.57 26.78
CA ALA A 120 -12.08 13.77 27.06
C ALA A 120 -12.98 13.34 25.89
N GLY A 121 -12.60 13.65 24.64
CA GLY A 121 -13.43 13.40 23.44
C GLY A 121 -13.37 11.97 22.92
N ASP A 122 -12.32 11.21 23.26
CA ASP A 122 -12.10 9.88 22.68
C ASP A 122 -13.20 8.88 23.06
N ARG A 123 -13.83 9.08 24.23
CA ARG A 123 -14.93 8.23 24.73
C ARG A 123 -16.17 8.34 23.86
N GLU A 124 -16.35 9.48 23.19
CA GLU A 124 -17.46 9.67 22.26
C GLU A 124 -17.25 8.92 20.95
N ILE A 125 -15.98 8.66 20.60
CA ILE A 125 -15.57 8.07 19.33
C ILE A 125 -15.32 6.56 19.47
N PHE A 126 -14.70 6.12 20.58
CA PHE A 126 -14.26 4.75 20.78
C PHE A 126 -15.00 4.09 21.95
N TYR A 127 -15.94 3.20 21.61
CA TYR A 127 -16.68 2.39 22.59
C TYR A 127 -15.76 1.58 23.52
N VAL A 128 -14.63 1.11 22.99
CA VAL A 128 -13.62 0.33 23.73
C VAL A 128 -13.11 1.05 24.99
N LEU A 129 -13.03 2.38 24.96
CA LEU A 129 -12.57 3.15 26.12
C LEU A 129 -13.61 3.12 27.24
N ILE A 130 -14.89 3.23 26.90
CA ILE A 130 -16.01 3.09 27.85
C ILE A 130 -16.00 1.68 28.45
N PHE A 131 -15.78 0.66 27.61
CA PHE A 131 -15.67 -0.73 28.08
C PHE A 131 -14.55 -0.91 29.11
N PHE A 132 -13.39 -0.28 28.94
CA PHE A 132 -12.31 -0.35 29.95
C PHE A 132 -12.69 0.34 31.27
N GLU A 133 -13.45 1.43 31.22
CA GLU A 133 -13.91 2.13 32.42
C GLU A 133 -14.94 1.31 33.19
N ASP A 134 -15.93 0.76 32.48
CA ASP A 134 -17.05 0.03 33.08
C ASP A 134 -16.60 -1.32 33.67
N TYR A 135 -15.71 -2.05 32.98
CA TYR A 135 -15.34 -3.42 33.36
C TYR A 135 -13.97 -3.54 34.02
N TYR A 136 -13.06 -2.59 33.78
CA TYR A 136 -11.67 -2.65 34.25
C TYR A 136 -11.23 -1.39 35.01
N TYR A 137 -12.15 -0.73 35.72
CA TYR A 137 -11.92 0.53 36.45
C TYR A 137 -10.53 0.67 37.13
N LYS A 138 -10.09 -0.35 37.90
CA LYS A 138 -8.80 -0.31 38.61
C LYS A 138 -7.57 -0.28 37.70
N ARG A 139 -7.69 -0.75 36.46
CA ARG A 139 -6.60 -0.87 35.47
C ARG A 139 -6.93 -0.14 34.15
N GLN A 140 -7.97 0.67 34.13
CA GLN A 140 -8.48 1.31 32.91
C GLN A 140 -7.37 2.11 32.21
N ASN A 141 -6.58 2.88 32.96
CA ASN A 141 -5.51 3.70 32.40
C ASN A 141 -4.45 2.86 31.67
N VAL A 142 -4.14 1.66 32.17
CA VAL A 142 -3.18 0.76 31.53
C VAL A 142 -3.75 0.21 30.22
N PHE A 143 -5.00 -0.25 30.21
CA PHE A 143 -5.64 -0.76 29.00
C PHE A 143 -5.86 0.33 27.96
N GLN A 144 -6.31 1.51 28.39
CA GLN A 144 -6.46 2.68 27.53
C GLN A 144 -5.11 3.10 26.95
N PHE A 145 -4.03 3.15 27.75
CA PHE A 145 -2.69 3.46 27.25
C PHE A 145 -2.20 2.45 26.21
N VAL A 146 -2.30 1.15 26.52
CA VAL A 146 -1.89 0.09 25.58
C VAL A 146 -2.68 0.16 24.28
N TYR A 147 -3.98 0.41 24.37
CA TYR A 147 -4.84 0.61 23.19
C TYR A 147 -4.46 1.87 22.41
N LYS A 148 -4.25 3.02 23.07
CA LYS A 148 -3.83 4.28 22.40
C LYS A 148 -2.48 4.14 21.71
N VAL A 149 -1.54 3.38 22.27
CA VAL A 149 -0.23 3.13 21.64
C VAL A 149 -0.36 2.38 20.30
N THR A 150 -1.40 1.56 20.09
CA THR A 150 -1.58 0.87 18.80
C THR A 150 -1.90 1.83 17.64
N PHE A 151 -2.49 3.00 17.93
CA PHE A 151 -2.81 4.04 16.94
C PHE A 151 -1.58 4.75 16.37
N ILE A 152 -0.43 4.70 17.04
CA ILE A 152 0.82 5.27 16.50
C ILE A 152 1.19 4.60 15.16
N LEU A 153 0.96 3.29 15.07
CA LEU A 153 1.25 2.51 13.86
C LEU A 153 0.13 2.63 12.83
N GLU A 154 -1.10 2.93 13.25
CA GLU A 154 -2.28 2.98 12.38
C GLU A 154 -2.12 3.98 11.23
N VAL A 155 -1.64 5.20 11.50
CA VAL A 155 -1.47 6.23 10.47
C VAL A 155 -0.56 5.75 9.33
N TYR A 156 0.53 5.06 9.67
CA TYR A 156 1.45 4.50 8.68
C TYR A 156 0.84 3.30 7.94
N VAL A 157 0.18 2.43 8.68
CA VAL A 157 -0.39 1.18 8.15
C VAL A 157 -1.58 1.43 7.24
N MET A 158 -2.46 2.39 7.55
CA MET A 158 -3.61 2.73 6.72
C MET A 158 -3.21 3.40 5.40
N THR A 159 -2.08 4.12 5.38
CA THR A 159 -1.59 4.83 4.19
C THR A 159 -0.74 3.94 3.29
N ALA A 160 -0.07 2.93 3.84
CA ALA A 160 0.82 2.05 3.09
C ALA A 160 0.15 1.32 1.89
N PRO A 161 -1.05 0.72 2.00
CA PRO A 161 -1.71 0.08 0.86
C PRO A 161 -1.98 1.06 -0.28
N ILE A 162 -2.36 2.30 0.04
CA ILE A 162 -2.59 3.36 -0.96
C ILE A 162 -1.28 3.65 -1.70
N TYR A 163 -0.18 3.81 -0.98
CA TYR A 163 1.12 4.01 -1.62
C TYR A 163 1.58 2.80 -2.44
N GLN A 164 1.29 1.57 -2.00
CA GLN A 164 1.55 0.35 -2.77
C GLN A 164 0.77 0.35 -4.10
N VAL A 165 -0.52 0.71 -4.08
CA VAL A 165 -1.34 0.82 -5.30
C VAL A 165 -0.80 1.90 -6.22
N VAL A 166 -0.48 3.08 -5.69
CA VAL A 166 0.10 4.18 -6.48
C VAL A 166 1.43 3.75 -7.11
N TYR A 167 2.28 3.08 -6.35
CA TYR A 167 3.56 2.57 -6.85
C TYR A 167 3.38 1.55 -7.99
N ILE A 168 2.45 0.59 -7.82
CA ILE A 168 2.11 -0.38 -8.86
C ILE A 168 1.59 0.33 -10.12
N ALA A 169 0.70 1.30 -9.97
CA ALA A 169 0.13 2.05 -11.10
C ALA A 169 1.19 2.86 -11.86
N ILE A 170 2.08 3.56 -11.14
CA ILE A 170 3.21 4.29 -11.74
C ILE A 170 4.12 3.31 -12.48
N HIS A 171 4.43 2.17 -11.87
CA HIS A 171 5.28 1.16 -12.47
C HIS A 171 4.66 0.62 -13.77
N PHE A 172 3.36 0.28 -13.74
CA PHE A 172 2.63 -0.20 -14.92
C PHE A 172 2.62 0.84 -16.04
N LYS A 173 2.38 2.11 -15.71
CA LYS A 173 2.49 3.24 -16.66
C LYS A 173 3.88 3.31 -17.29
N SER A 174 4.95 3.18 -16.50
CA SER A 174 6.33 3.18 -17.01
C SER A 174 6.58 2.01 -17.96
N GLN A 175 6.05 0.81 -17.67
CA GLN A 175 6.16 -0.34 -18.58
C GLN A 175 5.46 -0.10 -19.91
N ILE A 176 4.24 0.46 -19.89
CA ILE A 176 3.49 0.82 -21.11
C ILE A 176 4.28 1.83 -21.96
N LEU A 177 4.87 2.85 -21.32
CA LEU A 177 5.66 3.86 -22.03
C LEU A 177 6.92 3.27 -22.66
N LEU A 178 7.59 2.34 -21.98
CA LEU A 178 8.72 1.61 -22.56
C LEU A 178 8.29 0.79 -23.78
N ILE A 179 7.18 0.04 -23.69
CA ILE A 179 6.63 -0.70 -24.83
C ILE A 179 6.36 0.23 -26.01
N LYS A 180 5.72 1.37 -25.73
CA LYS A 180 5.41 2.37 -26.76
C LYS A 180 6.66 2.90 -27.44
N ASN A 181 7.72 3.19 -26.67
CA ASN A 181 8.99 3.65 -27.24
C ASN A 181 9.63 2.57 -28.12
N TYR A 182 9.67 1.31 -27.66
CA TYR A 182 10.18 0.21 -28.49
C TYR A 182 9.36 -0.01 -29.76
N TYR A 183 8.04 0.18 -29.70
CA TYR A 183 7.17 0.10 -30.87
C TYR A 183 7.47 1.21 -31.88
N ASN A 184 7.66 2.45 -31.41
CA ASN A 184 8.05 3.57 -32.28
C ASN A 184 9.45 3.34 -32.88
N ASP A 185 10.40 2.78 -32.13
CA ASP A 185 11.74 2.42 -32.64
C ASP A 185 11.73 1.27 -33.66
N ILE A 186 10.61 0.55 -33.81
CA ILE A 186 10.42 -0.44 -34.89
C ILE A 186 10.12 0.26 -36.22
N SER A 187 9.41 1.39 -36.22
CA SER A 187 9.02 2.09 -37.45
C SER A 187 10.08 3.07 -37.99
N ILE A 188 10.99 3.54 -37.13
CA ILE A 188 12.07 4.45 -37.54
C ILE A 188 12.97 3.77 -38.58
N GLY A 189 13.04 4.35 -39.78
CA GLY A 189 13.85 3.88 -40.91
C GLY A 189 13.03 3.25 -42.06
N TYR A 190 11.74 2.97 -41.85
CA TYR A 190 10.86 2.37 -42.86
C TYR A 190 9.73 3.28 -43.35
N ASP A 191 9.55 4.46 -42.73
CA ASP A 191 8.57 5.47 -43.16
C ASP A 191 8.94 6.18 -44.48
N VAL A 192 10.14 5.94 -45.02
CA VAL A 192 10.69 6.59 -46.23
C VAL A 192 10.96 5.61 -47.39
N ALA A 193 10.79 4.30 -47.17
CA ALA A 193 11.05 3.28 -48.20
C ALA A 193 9.86 3.17 -49.17
N GLU A 194 10.13 3.09 -50.49
CA GLU A 194 9.09 2.81 -51.48
C GLU A 194 8.39 1.48 -51.18
N ASN A 195 7.07 1.40 -51.43
CA ASN A 195 6.23 0.21 -51.17
C ASN A 195 6.78 -1.11 -51.75
N SER A 196 7.68 -1.04 -52.74
CA SER A 196 8.37 -2.17 -53.37
C SER A 196 9.48 -2.79 -52.49
N GLU A 197 10.06 -2.06 -51.54
CA GLU A 197 11.14 -2.55 -50.65
C GLU A 197 10.61 -3.16 -49.33
N LEU A 198 9.38 -2.82 -48.94
CA LEU A 198 8.71 -3.32 -47.71
C LEU A 198 8.37 -4.82 -47.75
N PHE A 199 8.40 -5.45 -48.94
CA PHE A 199 8.15 -6.88 -49.13
C PHE A 199 9.40 -7.76 -48.96
N TYR A 200 10.57 -7.20 -48.61
CA TYR A 200 11.76 -8.01 -48.40
C TYR A 200 11.77 -8.73 -47.05
N ASP A 201 12.17 -10.00 -47.13
CA ASP A 201 12.30 -10.99 -46.06
C ASP A 201 13.10 -10.47 -44.84
N ASP A 202 14.03 -9.54 -45.04
CA ASP A 202 14.87 -8.95 -44.00
C ASP A 202 14.15 -7.90 -43.14
N TYR A 203 13.19 -7.16 -43.69
CA TYR A 203 12.31 -6.28 -42.90
C TYR A 203 11.45 -7.12 -41.96
N GLN A 204 10.78 -8.14 -42.51
CA GLN A 204 9.94 -9.05 -41.73
C GLN A 204 10.77 -9.84 -40.71
N LYS A 205 12.00 -10.27 -41.03
CA LYS A 205 12.93 -10.88 -40.05
C LYS A 205 13.35 -9.92 -38.95
N THR A 206 13.58 -8.65 -39.27
CA THR A 206 13.97 -7.61 -38.28
C THR A 206 12.81 -7.28 -37.36
N ILE A 207 11.61 -7.07 -37.91
CA ILE A 207 10.38 -6.90 -37.12
C ILE A 207 10.10 -8.14 -36.27
N LYS A 208 10.19 -9.34 -36.84
CA LYS A 208 10.01 -10.60 -36.10
C LYS A 208 11.03 -10.73 -34.97
N LYS A 209 12.29 -10.38 -35.17
CA LYS A 209 13.31 -10.38 -34.09
C LYS A 209 12.98 -9.35 -33.00
N LYS A 210 12.60 -8.12 -33.36
CA LYS A 210 12.22 -7.07 -32.41
C LYS A 210 10.93 -7.42 -31.65
N LEU A 211 9.92 -7.97 -32.32
CA LEU A 211 8.67 -8.46 -31.70
C LEU A 211 8.90 -9.68 -30.82
N VAL A 212 9.73 -10.64 -31.24
CA VAL A 212 10.10 -11.79 -30.40
C VAL A 212 10.90 -11.32 -29.18
N PHE A 213 11.75 -10.31 -29.31
CA PHE A 213 12.42 -9.69 -28.17
C PHE A 213 11.41 -9.04 -27.22
N ILE A 214 10.49 -8.20 -27.72
CA ILE A 214 9.41 -7.58 -26.91
C ILE A 214 8.52 -8.65 -26.26
N HIS A 215 8.12 -9.68 -27.00
CA HIS A 215 7.31 -10.78 -26.49
C HIS A 215 8.07 -11.58 -25.43
N ARG A 216 9.31 -12.01 -25.68
CA ARG A 216 10.11 -12.73 -24.67
C ARG A 216 10.39 -11.85 -23.47
N TYR A 217 10.56 -10.55 -23.66
CA TYR A 217 10.75 -9.58 -22.60
C TYR A 217 9.49 -9.46 -21.75
N HIS A 218 8.30 -9.28 -22.34
CA HIS A 218 7.04 -9.08 -21.62
C HIS A 218 6.31 -10.34 -21.16
N VAL A 219 6.50 -11.48 -21.81
CA VAL A 219 5.95 -12.77 -21.35
C VAL A 219 6.77 -13.31 -20.19
N ASN A 220 8.11 -13.21 -20.23
CA ASN A 220 8.95 -13.53 -19.06
C ASN A 220 8.79 -12.52 -17.91
N LEU A 221 8.08 -11.40 -18.13
CA LEU A 221 7.66 -10.47 -17.07
C LEU A 221 6.37 -10.94 -16.35
N ILE A 222 5.59 -11.84 -16.97
CA ILE A 222 4.26 -12.27 -16.50
C ILE A 222 4.27 -13.71 -15.95
N THR A 223 5.12 -14.60 -16.47
CA THR A 223 5.40 -15.95 -15.92
C THR A 223 6.56 -15.95 -14.95
#